data_AF-A0A842MPJ9-F1
#
_entry.id   AF-A0A842MPJ9-F1
#
_cell.length_a   1.000
_cell.length_b   1.000
_cell.length_c   1.000
_cell.angle_alpha   90.00
_cell.angle_beta   90.00
_cell.angle_gamma   90.00
#
_symmetry.space_group_name_H-M   'P 1'
#
loop_
_entity.id
_entity.type
_entity.pdbx_description
1 polymer ?
#
loop_
_entity_poly.entity_id
_entity_poly.type
_entity_poly.pdbx_seq_one_letter_code
_entity_poly.pdbx_strand_id
1 'polypeptide(L)'
;MFEVICPEAAKKRKRKTVDIVKRLGVITPDKVHLKNYPIDNPATIFNPAILVEDDGDVKVYARIVLGYFTYASAVAELTMPLSDIYTLKVMGHYPADIVVYPSNRFDIWGVEDPRVYRLDDKLYMTYSGRTVNYFNPAIRVERTLPVTAVYEKTWRKICVVRLPNDLRRFVVSDK
;
A
#
# COMPACT_ATOMS: atom_id res chain seq x y z
N MET A 1 -25.70 14.09 19.89
CA MET A 1 -24.36 14.43 20.42
C MET A 1 -23.60 13.12 20.53
N PHE A 2 -22.41 12.98 19.94
CA PHE A 2 -21.67 11.70 19.98
C PHE A 2 -21.07 11.48 21.37
N GLU A 3 -21.16 10.25 21.87
CA GLU A 3 -20.57 9.86 23.15
C GLU A 3 -19.05 9.88 23.07
N VAL A 4 -18.39 10.45 24.08
CA VAL A 4 -16.93 10.51 24.15
C VAL A 4 -16.39 9.20 24.72
N ILE A 5 -15.98 8.30 23.82
CA ILE A 5 -15.50 6.95 24.17
C ILE A 5 -14.13 7.00 24.89
N CYS A 6 -13.31 8.04 24.66
CA CYS A 6 -12.02 8.21 25.33
C CYS A 6 -11.83 9.68 25.79
N PRO A 7 -12.17 9.98 27.05
CA PRO A 7 -12.06 11.33 27.61
C PRO A 7 -10.63 11.89 27.60
N GLU A 8 -9.59 11.06 27.78
CA GLU A 8 -8.20 11.52 27.73
C GLU A 8 -7.80 12.02 26.33
N ALA A 9 -8.18 11.27 25.30
CA ALA A 9 -7.92 11.66 23.91
C ALA A 9 -8.68 12.93 23.53
N ALA A 10 -9.93 13.07 23.98
CA ALA A 10 -10.73 14.28 23.75
C ALA A 10 -10.09 15.53 24.38
N LYS A 11 -9.53 15.42 25.60
CA LYS A 11 -8.81 16.52 26.27
C LYS A 11 -7.49 16.90 25.57
N LYS A 12 -6.81 15.94 24.94
CA LYS A 12 -5.54 16.17 24.23
C LYS A 12 -5.72 16.61 22.78
N ARG A 13 -6.82 16.24 22.12
CA ARG A 13 -7.13 16.64 20.74
C ARG A 13 -7.35 18.14 20.65
N LYS A 14 -6.39 18.84 20.07
CA LYS A 14 -6.51 20.25 19.68
C LYS A 14 -6.73 20.31 18.17
N ARG A 15 -7.54 21.24 17.68
CA ARG A 15 -7.64 21.53 16.24
C ARG A 15 -6.39 22.28 15.76
N LYS A 16 -5.25 21.59 15.80
CA LYS A 16 -3.94 22.10 15.41
C LYS A 16 -3.17 20.99 14.72
N THR A 17 -2.52 21.32 13.62
CA THR A 17 -1.52 20.47 12.98
C THR A 17 -0.15 21.00 13.35
N VAL A 18 0.75 20.11 13.77
CA VAL A 18 2.17 20.40 13.92
C VAL A 18 2.86 19.57 12.86
N ASP A 19 3.55 20.23 11.92
CA ASP A 19 4.38 19.51 10.98
C ASP A 19 5.59 18.95 11.72
N ILE A 20 5.72 17.63 11.73
CA ILE A 20 6.80 16.91 12.42
C ILE A 20 7.90 16.45 11.46
N VAL A 21 7.74 16.72 10.16
CA VAL A 21 8.67 16.27 9.13
C VAL A 21 9.00 17.41 8.16
N LYS A 22 10.23 17.45 7.67
CA LYS A 22 10.58 18.28 6.52
C LYS A 22 10.30 17.50 5.25
N ARG A 23 9.50 18.05 4.34
CA ARG A 23 9.31 17.46 3.00
C ARG A 23 10.61 17.58 2.21
N LEU A 24 11.23 16.43 1.91
CA LEU A 24 12.48 16.36 1.13
C LEU A 24 12.22 16.29 -0.38
N GLY A 25 11.07 15.76 -0.80
CA GLY A 25 10.75 15.64 -2.21
C GLY A 25 9.35 15.10 -2.46
N VAL A 26 9.02 14.96 -3.74
CA VAL A 26 7.78 14.34 -4.22
C VAL A 26 8.10 13.47 -5.44
N ILE A 27 7.65 12.21 -5.36
CA ILE A 27 7.63 11.27 -6.48
C ILE A 27 6.24 11.37 -7.09
N THR A 28 6.17 11.92 -8.29
CA THR A 28 4.93 12.08 -9.06
C THR A 28 4.83 10.98 -10.13
N PRO A 29 3.63 10.65 -10.63
CA PRO A 29 3.44 9.55 -11.56
C PRO A 29 4.27 9.67 -12.85
N ASP A 30 4.44 10.90 -13.37
CA ASP A 30 5.25 11.23 -14.55
C ASP A 30 6.75 10.94 -14.39
N LYS A 31 7.23 10.81 -13.15
CA LYS A 31 8.62 10.44 -12.86
C LYS A 31 8.82 8.93 -12.76
N VAL A 32 7.77 8.12 -12.81
CA VAL A 32 7.85 6.67 -12.58
C VAL A 32 7.62 5.93 -13.90
N HIS A 33 8.60 5.14 -14.32
CA HIS A 33 8.58 4.37 -15.57
C HIS A 33 8.40 2.88 -15.28
N LEU A 34 7.26 2.34 -15.68
CA LEU A 34 6.89 0.95 -15.47
C LEU A 34 7.63 0.05 -16.46
N LYS A 35 8.50 -0.80 -15.93
CA LYS A 35 9.22 -1.80 -16.73
C LYS A 35 8.26 -2.85 -17.27
N ASN A 36 8.48 -3.27 -18.51
CA ASN A 36 7.75 -4.36 -19.16
C ASN A 36 6.22 -4.20 -19.12
N TYR A 37 5.73 -2.97 -19.13
CA TYR A 37 4.30 -2.67 -19.12
C TYR A 37 3.93 -1.80 -20.35
N PRO A 38 2.74 -1.99 -20.96
CA PRO A 38 2.36 -1.24 -22.16
C PRO A 38 2.21 0.28 -21.96
N ILE A 39 1.96 0.71 -20.73
CA ILE A 39 1.85 2.12 -20.34
C ILE A 39 3.10 2.49 -19.56
N ASP A 40 3.77 3.56 -19.98
CA ASP A 40 5.04 3.99 -19.37
C ASP A 40 4.85 4.49 -17.93
N ASN A 41 3.92 5.43 -17.71
CA ASN A 41 3.66 5.99 -16.37
C ASN A 41 2.33 5.48 -15.80
N PRO A 42 2.24 5.22 -14.48
CA PRO A 42 0.94 4.99 -13.85
C PRO A 42 0.09 6.27 -13.88
N ALA A 43 -1.23 6.14 -13.83
CA ALA A 43 -2.13 7.30 -13.72
C ALA A 43 -1.98 8.02 -12.36
N THR A 44 -1.70 7.25 -11.30
CA THR A 44 -1.37 7.78 -9.97
C THR A 44 -0.51 6.80 -9.19
N ILE A 45 0.29 7.33 -8.27
CA ILE A 45 1.17 6.59 -7.34
C ILE A 45 1.08 7.23 -5.95
N PHE A 46 0.77 6.44 -4.92
CA PHE A 46 0.55 6.94 -3.56
C PHE A 46 0.61 5.83 -2.50
N ASN A 47 0.41 6.18 -1.23
CA ASN A 47 0.39 5.28 -0.07
C ASN A 47 1.51 4.23 -0.05
N PRO A 48 2.79 4.66 -0.04
CA PRO A 48 3.89 3.72 -0.08
C PRO A 48 4.18 3.06 1.27
N ALA A 49 4.80 1.88 1.21
CA ALA A 49 5.71 1.38 2.22
C ALA A 49 7.16 1.64 1.81
N ILE A 50 8.04 1.76 2.79
CA ILE A 50 9.47 1.98 2.60
C ILE A 50 10.23 0.90 3.37
N LEU A 51 11.24 0.33 2.74
CA LEU A 51 12.23 -0.55 3.34
C LEU A 51 13.61 0.07 3.11
N VAL A 52 14.34 0.33 4.19
CA VAL A 52 15.73 0.77 4.14
C VAL A 52 16.59 -0.48 4.25
N GLU A 53 17.43 -0.73 3.26
CA GLU A 53 18.33 -1.87 3.20
C GLU A 53 19.70 -1.49 3.80
N ASP A 54 20.43 -2.49 4.30
CA ASP A 54 21.71 -2.28 5.00
C ASP A 54 22.83 -1.77 4.06
N ASP A 55 22.68 -1.99 2.75
CA ASP A 55 23.59 -1.53 1.70
C ASP A 55 23.44 -0.04 1.36
N GLY A 56 22.47 0.65 1.99
CA GLY A 56 22.21 2.07 1.77
C GLY A 56 21.19 2.34 0.67
N ASP A 57 20.55 1.31 0.11
CA ASP A 57 19.42 1.47 -0.80
C ASP A 57 18.09 1.57 -0.05
N VAL A 58 17.15 2.27 -0.68
CA VAL A 58 15.77 2.40 -0.21
C VAL A 58 14.84 1.82 -1.26
N LYS A 59 14.11 0.78 -0.86
CA LYS A 59 13.01 0.24 -1.64
C LYS A 59 11.71 0.88 -1.22
N VAL A 60 10.97 1.37 -2.19
CA VAL A 60 9.65 1.95 -2.00
C VAL A 60 8.64 1.08 -2.72
N TYR A 61 7.62 0.67 -1.99
CA TYR A 61 6.50 -0.13 -2.47
C TYR A 61 5.27 0.75 -2.50
N ALA A 62 4.91 1.29 -3.65
CA ALA A 62 3.84 2.26 -3.76
C ALA A 62 2.60 1.67 -4.44
N ARG A 63 1.43 2.05 -3.95
CA ARG A 63 0.18 1.74 -4.65
C ARG A 63 0.12 2.55 -5.94
N ILE A 64 -0.06 1.88 -7.06
CA ILE A 64 -0.29 2.49 -8.37
C ILE A 64 -1.70 2.20 -8.88
N VAL A 65 -2.21 3.07 -9.73
CA VAL A 65 -3.41 2.83 -10.54
C VAL A 65 -3.07 3.07 -12.00
N LEU A 66 -3.48 2.15 -12.87
CA LEU A 66 -3.08 2.10 -14.29
C LEU A 66 -4.15 2.69 -15.25
N GLY A 67 -5.25 3.22 -14.70
CA GLY A 67 -6.21 4.05 -15.45
C GLY A 67 -7.36 3.31 -16.15
N TYR A 68 -7.34 1.97 -16.25
CA TYR A 68 -8.43 1.23 -16.88
C TYR A 68 -9.45 0.67 -15.85
N PHE A 69 -10.73 0.68 -16.25
CA PHE A 69 -11.97 0.21 -15.60
C PHE A 69 -11.85 -0.40 -14.18
N THR A 70 -12.62 0.13 -13.22
CA THR A 70 -12.71 -0.22 -11.77
C THR A 70 -11.57 0.23 -10.84
N TYR A 71 -10.56 0.95 -11.36
CA TYR A 71 -9.40 1.42 -10.59
C TYR A 71 -8.70 0.26 -9.86
N ALA A 72 -8.49 -0.86 -10.55
CA ALA A 72 -7.71 -1.95 -10.01
C ALA A 72 -6.29 -1.43 -9.74
N SER A 73 -5.90 -1.43 -8.47
CA SER A 73 -4.58 -1.00 -8.04
C SER A 73 -3.61 -2.16 -7.97
N ALA A 74 -2.34 -1.84 -8.15
CA ALA A 74 -1.22 -2.76 -7.96
C ALA A 74 -0.17 -2.09 -7.06
N VAL A 75 0.87 -2.82 -6.69
CA VAL A 75 2.04 -2.30 -5.98
C VAL A 75 3.22 -2.28 -6.94
N ALA A 76 3.81 -1.10 -7.10
CA ALA A 76 5.07 -0.92 -7.80
C ALA A 76 6.23 -0.85 -6.80
N GLU A 77 7.31 -1.55 -7.10
CA GLU A 77 8.58 -1.44 -6.40
C GLU A 77 9.47 -0.47 -7.17
N LEU A 78 10.07 0.48 -6.48
CA LEU A 78 11.10 1.36 -6.99
C LEU A 78 12.25 1.46 -5.99
N THR A 79 13.48 1.52 -6.51
CA THR A 79 14.71 1.56 -5.70
C THR A 79 15.43 2.87 -5.93
N MET A 80 15.92 3.47 -4.86
CA MET A 80 16.78 4.65 -4.93
C MET A 80 17.83 4.63 -3.82
N PRO A 81 19.02 5.19 -4.06
CA PRO A 81 20.02 5.38 -3.01
C PRO A 81 19.49 6.28 -1.89
N LEU A 82 19.76 5.92 -0.63
CA LEU A 82 19.41 6.75 0.52
C LEU A 82 20.06 8.15 0.43
N SER A 83 21.25 8.24 -0.17
CA SER A 83 21.94 9.52 -0.42
C SER A 83 21.15 10.48 -1.30
N ASP A 84 20.38 9.98 -2.27
CA ASP A 84 19.62 10.82 -3.19
C ASP A 84 18.45 11.50 -2.49
N ILE A 85 17.86 10.82 -1.51
CA ILE A 85 16.82 11.36 -0.62
C ILE A 85 17.39 12.51 0.22
N TYR A 86 18.55 12.31 0.85
CA TYR A 86 19.17 13.32 1.71
C TYR A 86 19.74 14.52 0.95
N THR A 87 20.23 14.29 -0.27
CA THR A 87 20.78 15.37 -1.12
C THR A 87 19.71 16.12 -1.91
N LEU A 88 18.43 15.77 -1.74
CA LEU A 88 17.29 16.33 -2.47
C LEU A 88 17.42 16.19 -4.00
N LYS A 89 18.25 15.25 -4.46
CA LYS A 89 18.40 14.90 -5.86
C LYS A 89 17.32 13.90 -6.23
N VAL A 90 16.07 14.34 -6.18
CA VAL A 90 14.95 13.53 -6.69
C VAL A 90 15.24 13.26 -8.17
N MET A 91 15.48 11.98 -8.51
CA MET A 91 15.74 11.59 -9.89
C MET A 91 14.59 12.04 -10.80
N GLY A 92 14.93 12.44 -12.02
CA GLY A 92 13.94 12.76 -13.05
C GLY A 92 13.10 11.56 -13.46
N HIS A 93 13.67 10.35 -13.31
CA HIS A 93 13.09 9.09 -13.78
C HIS A 93 13.39 7.96 -12.79
N TYR A 94 12.35 7.28 -12.31
CA TYR A 94 12.40 6.13 -11.42
C TYR A 94 11.88 4.90 -12.17
N PRO A 95 12.76 3.97 -12.58
CA PRO A 95 12.31 2.69 -13.09
C PRO A 95 11.58 1.92 -11.98
N ALA A 96 10.42 1.35 -12.29
CA ALA A 96 9.61 0.61 -11.34
C ALA A 96 9.11 -0.72 -11.90
N ASP A 97 9.06 -1.73 -11.04
CA ASP A 97 8.54 -3.06 -11.34
C ASP A 97 7.17 -3.25 -10.68
N ILE A 98 6.18 -3.76 -11.41
CA ILE A 98 4.88 -4.12 -10.80
C ILE A 98 5.05 -5.47 -10.09
N VAL A 99 5.16 -5.44 -8.77
CA VAL A 99 5.57 -6.59 -7.95
C VAL A 99 4.42 -7.36 -7.30
N VAL A 100 3.31 -6.68 -6.99
CA VAL A 100 2.08 -7.32 -6.49
C VAL A 100 0.88 -6.74 -7.21
N TYR A 101 0.10 -7.60 -7.86
CA TYR A 101 -1.06 -7.22 -8.67
C TYR A 101 -2.24 -8.17 -8.40
N PRO A 102 -3.48 -7.79 -8.75
CA PRO A 102 -4.65 -8.65 -8.62
C PRO A 102 -4.43 -10.03 -9.25
N SER A 103 -4.64 -11.11 -8.50
CA SER A 103 -4.45 -12.47 -9.04
C SER A 103 -5.35 -13.54 -8.42
N ASN A 104 -6.18 -13.20 -7.43
CA ASN A 104 -7.14 -14.13 -6.85
C ASN A 104 -8.39 -13.42 -6.36
N ARG A 105 -9.37 -14.19 -5.84
CA ARG A 105 -10.66 -13.67 -5.38
C ARG A 105 -10.60 -12.65 -4.23
N PHE A 106 -9.48 -12.57 -3.52
CA PHE A 106 -9.31 -11.68 -2.36
C PHE A 106 -8.73 -10.31 -2.74
N ASP A 107 -8.25 -10.13 -3.96
CA ASP A 107 -7.68 -8.86 -4.44
C ASP A 107 -8.00 -8.56 -5.90
N ILE A 108 -8.98 -9.24 -6.48
CA ILE A 108 -9.38 -9.11 -7.89
C ILE A 108 -9.68 -7.66 -8.30
N TRP A 109 -10.18 -6.83 -7.37
CA TRP A 109 -10.49 -5.42 -7.63
C TRP A 109 -9.39 -4.45 -7.20
N GLY A 110 -8.26 -4.94 -6.69
CA GLY A 110 -7.12 -4.12 -6.34
C GLY A 110 -6.30 -4.63 -5.14
N VAL A 111 -5.01 -4.31 -5.22
CA VAL A 111 -4.00 -4.45 -4.17
C VAL A 111 -3.71 -3.05 -3.65
N GLU A 112 -4.08 -2.75 -2.40
CA GLU A 112 -4.02 -1.38 -1.83
C GLU A 112 -3.05 -1.27 -0.66
N ASP A 113 -2.40 -0.11 -0.56
CA ASP A 113 -1.76 0.39 0.67
C ASP A 113 -0.80 -0.61 1.34
N PRO A 114 0.29 -1.03 0.63
CA PRO A 114 1.20 -2.05 1.12
C PRO A 114 1.89 -1.65 2.43
N ARG A 115 2.22 -2.66 3.23
CA ARG A 115 3.03 -2.59 4.45
C ARG A 115 4.08 -3.69 4.41
N VAL A 116 5.34 -3.29 4.26
CA VAL A 116 6.47 -4.22 4.11
C VAL A 116 7.25 -4.30 5.41
N TYR A 117 7.65 -5.51 5.80
CA TYR A 117 8.36 -5.78 7.05
C TYR A 117 9.19 -7.07 6.96
N ARG A 118 10.21 -7.18 7.80
CA ARG A 118 11.00 -8.40 7.97
C ARG A 118 10.53 -9.16 9.21
N LEU A 119 10.36 -10.47 9.09
CA LEU A 119 10.06 -11.39 10.19
C LEU A 119 10.87 -12.67 9.94
N ASP A 120 11.65 -13.12 10.92
CA ASP A 120 12.52 -14.32 10.82
C ASP A 120 13.35 -14.34 9.52
N ASP A 121 14.05 -13.24 9.24
CA ASP A 121 14.88 -13.00 8.05
C ASP A 121 14.16 -13.06 6.69
N LYS A 122 12.84 -13.19 6.69
CA LYS A 122 12.01 -13.17 5.49
C LYS A 122 11.30 -11.85 5.32
N LEU A 123 11.16 -11.43 4.06
CA LEU A 123 10.46 -10.21 3.72
C LEU A 123 8.98 -10.52 3.45
N TYR A 124 8.11 -9.77 4.11
CA TYR A 124 6.67 -9.88 4.00
C TYR A 124 6.05 -8.55 3.58
N MET A 125 4.89 -8.64 2.93
CA MET A 125 4.05 -7.51 2.58
C MET A 125 2.61 -7.84 2.95
N THR A 126 2.01 -7.04 3.83
CA THR A 126 0.56 -7.06 4.06
C THR A 126 -0.07 -5.87 3.33
N TYR A 127 -1.15 -6.11 2.58
CA TYR A 127 -1.87 -5.08 1.83
C TYR A 127 -3.38 -5.32 1.93
N SER A 128 -4.16 -4.27 1.66
CA SER A 128 -5.63 -4.38 1.59
C SER A 128 -6.04 -4.93 0.22
N GLY A 129 -6.49 -6.19 0.19
CA GLY A 129 -7.04 -6.82 -1.00
C GLY A 129 -8.51 -6.50 -1.17
N ARG A 130 -8.91 -5.95 -2.32
CA ARG A 130 -10.32 -5.73 -2.66
C ARG A 130 -10.91 -7.02 -3.22
N THR A 131 -11.75 -7.68 -2.41
CA THR A 131 -12.28 -9.01 -2.71
C THR A 131 -13.38 -8.96 -3.76
N VAL A 132 -13.78 -10.11 -4.32
CA VAL A 132 -14.94 -10.24 -5.23
C VAL A 132 -16.21 -9.52 -4.76
N ASN A 133 -16.39 -9.33 -3.45
CA ASN A 133 -17.56 -8.69 -2.85
C ASN A 133 -17.50 -7.15 -2.88
N TYR A 134 -16.37 -6.54 -3.25
CA TYR A 134 -16.12 -5.11 -3.07
C TYR A 134 -17.23 -4.21 -3.64
N PHE A 135 -17.69 -4.51 -4.86
CA PHE A 135 -18.74 -3.74 -5.52
C PHE A 135 -20.15 -4.28 -5.31
N ASN A 136 -20.32 -5.41 -4.60
CA ASN A 136 -21.64 -6.00 -4.40
C ASN A 136 -22.40 -5.24 -3.29
N PRO A 137 -23.48 -4.49 -3.60
CA PRO A 137 -24.20 -3.71 -2.61
C PRO A 137 -24.96 -4.57 -1.58
N ALA A 138 -25.31 -5.81 -1.94
CA ALA A 138 -26.02 -6.75 -1.08
C ALA A 138 -25.09 -7.40 -0.02
N ILE A 139 -23.78 -7.41 -0.27
CA ILE A 139 -22.78 -7.96 0.65
C ILE A 139 -22.05 -6.82 1.35
N ARG A 140 -22.20 -6.72 2.68
CA ARG A 140 -21.59 -5.68 3.53
C ARG A 140 -20.57 -6.25 4.51
N VAL A 141 -19.86 -7.30 4.11
CA VAL A 141 -18.79 -7.92 4.89
C VAL A 141 -17.66 -8.32 3.95
N GLU A 142 -16.43 -8.37 4.47
CA GLU A 142 -15.24 -8.84 3.73
C GLU A 142 -15.06 -8.17 2.36
N ARG A 143 -15.44 -6.89 2.19
CA ARG A 143 -15.22 -6.16 0.92
C ARG A 143 -13.74 -5.92 0.65
N THR A 144 -13.00 -5.67 1.71
CA THR A 144 -11.55 -5.77 1.73
C THR A 144 -11.11 -6.72 2.83
N LEU A 145 -9.96 -7.36 2.62
CA LEU A 145 -9.30 -8.16 3.62
C LEU A 145 -7.78 -7.90 3.56
N PRO A 146 -7.07 -7.92 4.70
CA PRO A 146 -5.62 -7.94 4.70
C PRO A 146 -5.12 -9.24 4.07
N VAL A 147 -4.31 -9.11 3.02
CA VAL A 147 -3.64 -10.22 2.35
C VAL A 147 -2.15 -10.09 2.61
N THR A 148 -1.51 -11.17 3.02
CA THR A 148 -0.05 -11.20 3.24
C THR A 148 0.62 -12.00 2.15
N ALA A 149 1.69 -11.43 1.59
CA ALA A 149 2.62 -12.07 0.67
C ALA A 149 4.00 -12.18 1.32
N VAL A 150 4.74 -13.23 0.93
CA VAL A 150 6.16 -13.44 1.27
C VAL A 150 7.00 -13.30 0.02
N TYR A 151 8.20 -12.76 0.13
CA TYR A 151 9.15 -12.68 -0.97
C TYR A 151 10.04 -13.93 -1.01
N GLU A 152 9.92 -14.70 -2.10
CA GLU A 152 10.71 -15.90 -2.39
C GLU A 152 11.15 -15.86 -3.86
N LYS A 153 12.13 -15.02 -4.20
CA LYS A 153 12.48 -14.58 -5.58
C LYS A 153 11.40 -13.73 -6.25
N THR A 154 10.13 -14.03 -5.99
CA THR A 154 8.97 -13.24 -6.37
C THR A 154 8.01 -13.15 -5.19
N TRP A 155 7.09 -12.18 -5.22
CA TRP A 155 6.07 -12.06 -4.20
C TRP A 155 5.00 -13.14 -4.36
N ARG A 156 4.83 -13.95 -3.31
CA ARG A 156 3.84 -15.03 -3.26
C ARG A 156 2.85 -14.76 -2.14
N LYS A 157 1.56 -14.67 -2.48
CA LYS A 157 0.46 -14.48 -1.52
C LYS A 157 0.28 -15.77 -0.70
N ILE A 158 0.31 -15.68 0.62
CA ILE A 158 0.34 -16.85 1.52
C ILE A 158 -0.88 -16.97 2.42
N CYS A 159 -1.50 -15.87 2.82
CA CYS A 159 -2.66 -15.92 3.70
C CYS A 159 -3.54 -14.67 3.57
N VAL A 160 -4.76 -14.81 4.08
CA VAL A 160 -5.72 -13.73 4.24
C VAL A 160 -6.10 -13.69 5.70
N VAL A 161 -5.97 -12.52 6.32
CA VAL A 161 -6.33 -12.33 7.73
C VAL A 161 -7.81 -12.00 7.78
N ARG A 162 -8.51 -12.63 8.73
CA ARG A 162 -9.95 -12.43 8.95
C ARG A 162 -10.21 -12.36 10.44
N LEU A 163 -11.13 -11.49 10.82
CA LEU A 163 -11.69 -11.53 12.16
C LEU A 163 -12.49 -12.83 12.39
N PRO A 164 -12.58 -13.27 13.65
CA PRO A 164 -13.52 -14.30 14.09
C PRO A 164 -14.94 -14.09 13.54
N ASN A 165 -15.69 -15.18 13.34
CA ASN A 165 -17.02 -15.17 12.71
C ASN A 165 -18.02 -14.23 13.42
N ASP A 166 -17.93 -14.17 14.74
CA ASP A 166 -18.69 -13.31 15.62
C ASP A 166 -18.43 -11.83 15.39
N LEU A 167 -17.19 -11.44 15.06
CA LEU A 167 -16.80 -10.05 14.85
C LEU A 167 -16.88 -9.62 13.38
N ARG A 168 -16.49 -10.48 12.43
CA ARG A 168 -16.38 -10.11 11.02
C ARG A 168 -17.70 -9.68 10.38
N ARG A 169 -18.84 -10.13 10.94
CA ARG A 169 -20.18 -9.75 10.46
C ARG A 169 -20.48 -8.26 10.65
N PHE A 170 -19.75 -7.59 11.55
CA PHE A 170 -19.90 -6.17 11.85
C PHE A 170 -18.86 -5.30 11.13
N VAL A 171 -17.96 -5.91 10.34
CA VAL A 171 -16.88 -5.21 9.64
C VAL A 171 -17.11 -5.27 8.13
N VAL A 172 -17.41 -4.12 7.54
CA VAL A 172 -17.65 -3.99 6.10
C VAL A 172 -16.36 -4.16 5.29
N SER A 173 -15.28 -3.53 5.78
CA SER A 173 -13.98 -3.44 5.13
C SER A 173 -12.91 -3.60 6.20
N ASP A 174 -12.05 -4.59 6.03
CA ASP A 174 -10.89 -4.81 6.88
C ASP A 174 -9.65 -4.41 6.06
N LYS A 175 -8.96 -3.35 6.48
CA LYS A 175 -7.86 -2.70 5.74
C LYS A 175 -6.62 -2.60 6.60
#